data_AF-A0A7K2NXP2-F1
#
_entry.id   AF-A0A7K2NXP2-F1
#
_cell.length_a   1.000
_cell.length_b   1.000
_cell.length_c   1.000
_cell.angle_alpha   90.00
_cell.angle_beta   90.00
_cell.angle_gamma   90.00
#
_symmetry.space_group_name_H-M   'P 1'
#
loop_
_entity.id
_entity.type
_entity.pdbx_description
1 polymer ?
#
loop_
_entity_poly.entity_id
_entity_poly.type
_entity_poly.pdbx_seq_one_letter_code
_entity_poly.pdbx_strand_id
1 'polypeptide(L)'
;TGTGGASSQPPAESKPDQGAGEKCTDRLDYAGDPRPNAEINSIGADTGTCPEPQPGTPSSGTPKEDGVKCTDQLNYAGDPRPNAEINSIGEETGTCPPVQDK
;
A
#
# COMPACT_ATOMS: atom_id res chain seq x y z
N THR A 1 -23.56 -20.05 42.35
CA THR A 1 -23.48 -18.65 42.86
C THR A 1 -22.14 -18.11 42.37
N GLY A 2 -22.05 -17.34 41.28
CA GLY A 2 -22.36 -15.90 41.17
C GLY A 2 -21.36 -15.09 42.02
N THR A 3 -20.61 -14.06 41.60
CA THR A 3 -20.69 -13.01 40.56
C THR A 3 -19.33 -12.24 40.67
N GLY A 4 -18.67 -11.70 39.65
CA GLY A 4 -19.08 -10.58 38.79
C GLY A 4 -18.16 -9.35 39.05
N GLY A 5 -17.68 -8.69 37.99
CA GLY A 5 -16.87 -7.48 38.09
C GLY A 5 -16.41 -6.97 36.72
N ALA A 6 -17.35 -6.46 35.92
CA ALA A 6 -17.15 -5.90 34.59
C ALA A 6 -16.54 -4.49 34.64
N SER A 7 -15.63 -4.19 33.72
CA SER A 7 -15.33 -2.82 33.31
C SER A 7 -15.44 -2.75 31.79
N SER A 8 -16.38 -1.91 31.39
CA SER A 8 -17.02 -1.85 30.08
C SER A 8 -16.10 -1.28 29.02
N GLN A 9 -15.72 -2.10 28.05
CA GLN A 9 -15.35 -1.62 26.72
C GLN A 9 -16.50 -2.04 25.78
N PRO A 10 -17.08 -1.12 24.99
CA PRO A 10 -18.13 -1.49 24.06
C PRO A 10 -17.59 -2.57 23.10
N PRO A 11 -18.36 -3.61 22.78
CA PRO A 11 -17.98 -4.50 21.69
C PRO A 11 -17.87 -3.64 20.44
N ALA A 12 -16.66 -3.56 19.89
CA ALA A 12 -16.46 -3.02 18.55
C ALA A 12 -17.48 -3.72 17.67
N GLU A 13 -18.35 -2.91 17.05
CA GLU A 13 -19.53 -3.34 16.31
C GLU A 13 -19.20 -4.59 15.52
N SER A 14 -19.84 -5.71 15.88
CA SER A 14 -19.85 -6.92 15.08
C SER A 14 -20.41 -6.53 13.72
N LYS A 15 -19.52 -6.16 12.79
CA LYS A 15 -19.84 -6.13 11.36
C LYS A 15 -20.41 -7.51 11.01
N PRO A 16 -21.49 -7.54 10.22
CA PRO A 16 -22.32 -8.72 10.06
C PRO A 16 -21.45 -9.88 9.60
N ASP A 17 -21.63 -11.05 10.21
CA ASP A 17 -21.21 -12.37 9.76
C ASP A 17 -20.57 -12.34 8.35
N GLN A 18 -19.26 -12.05 8.28
CA GLN A 18 -18.65 -11.54 7.06
C GLN A 18 -18.09 -12.71 6.24
N GLY A 19 -19.01 -13.56 5.79
CA GLY A 19 -18.87 -14.63 4.79
C GLY A 19 -17.58 -15.44 4.86
N ALA A 20 -17.62 -16.54 5.61
CA ALA A 20 -16.65 -17.62 5.48
C ALA A 20 -16.68 -18.15 4.03
N GLY A 21 -15.80 -17.64 3.15
CA GLY A 21 -15.67 -18.13 1.78
C GLY A 21 -15.35 -17.09 0.70
N GLU A 22 -15.65 -15.81 0.93
CA GLU A 22 -15.37 -14.77 -0.06
C GLU A 22 -13.97 -14.20 0.13
N LYS A 23 -13.26 -13.93 -0.98
CA LYS A 23 -11.91 -13.39 -0.92
C LYS A 23 -11.98 -11.91 -0.56
N CYS A 24 -11.05 -11.48 0.28
CA CYS A 24 -10.94 -10.07 0.66
C CYS A 24 -10.81 -9.16 -0.55
N THR A 25 -10.07 -9.59 -1.57
CA THR A 25 -9.90 -8.86 -2.84
C THR A 25 -11.18 -8.70 -3.66
N ASP A 26 -12.26 -9.41 -3.33
CA ASP A 26 -13.58 -9.24 -3.96
C ASP A 26 -14.45 -8.21 -3.19
N ARG A 27 -14.05 -7.86 -1.96
CA ARG A 27 -14.81 -6.99 -1.05
C ARG A 27 -14.27 -5.57 -0.98
N LEU A 28 -12.96 -5.40 -1.09
CA LEU A 28 -12.26 -4.12 -0.98
C LEU A 28 -11.30 -3.96 -2.16
N ASP A 29 -11.06 -2.70 -2.56
CA ASP A 29 -10.04 -2.38 -3.56
C ASP A 29 -8.66 -2.31 -2.89
N TYR A 30 -7.77 -3.22 -3.28
CA TYR A 30 -6.38 -3.29 -2.84
C TYR A 30 -5.40 -2.80 -3.92
N ALA A 31 -5.88 -2.05 -4.92
CA ALA A 31 -5.00 -1.43 -5.89
C ALA A 31 -3.91 -0.59 -5.20
N GLY A 32 -2.65 -0.90 -5.48
CA GLY A 32 -1.49 -0.25 -4.87
C GLY A 32 -1.09 -0.79 -3.49
N ASP A 33 -1.79 -1.79 -2.94
CA ASP A 33 -1.32 -2.49 -1.73
C ASP A 33 -0.04 -3.27 -2.07
N PRO A 34 1.04 -3.11 -1.28
CA PRO A 34 2.30 -3.80 -1.55
C PRO A 34 2.21 -5.31 -1.30
N ARG A 35 1.21 -5.78 -0.54
CA ARG A 35 1.01 -7.19 -0.25
C ARG A 35 0.29 -7.87 -1.42
N PRO A 36 0.70 -9.09 -1.80
CA PRO A 36 0.03 -9.81 -2.86
C PRO A 36 -1.41 -10.20 -2.45
N ASN A 37 -2.32 -10.22 -3.42
CA ASN A 37 -3.72 -10.64 -3.24
C ASN A 37 -3.86 -11.97 -2.48
N ALA A 38 -2.95 -12.92 -2.70
CA ALA A 38 -2.95 -14.21 -2.01
C ALA A 38 -2.70 -14.07 -0.50
N GLU A 39 -1.80 -13.19 -0.09
CA GLU A 39 -1.50 -12.92 1.32
C GLU A 39 -2.69 -12.21 1.99
N ILE A 40 -3.23 -11.18 1.36
CA ILE A 40 -4.43 -10.45 1.82
C ILE A 40 -5.60 -11.41 2.06
N ASN A 41 -5.82 -12.32 1.11
CA ASN A 41 -6.87 -13.33 1.21
C ASN A 41 -6.58 -14.39 2.29
N SER A 42 -5.31 -14.72 2.53
CA SER A 42 -4.92 -15.65 3.60
C SER A 42 -5.14 -15.03 4.97
N ILE A 43 -4.79 -13.75 5.16
CA ILE A 43 -5.07 -13.00 6.40
C ILE A 43 -6.58 -12.97 6.67
N GLY A 44 -7.40 -12.71 5.64
CA GLY A 44 -8.85 -12.75 5.76
C GLY A 44 -9.41 -14.11 6.14
N ALA A 45 -8.87 -15.19 5.55
CA ALA A 45 -9.26 -16.55 5.87
C ALA A 45 -8.87 -16.96 7.30
N ASP A 46 -7.68 -16.55 7.76
CA ASP A 46 -7.13 -16.92 9.06
C ASP A 46 -7.76 -16.13 10.22
N THR A 47 -7.99 -14.83 10.01
CA THR A 47 -8.51 -13.93 11.06
C THR A 47 -10.03 -13.77 11.01
N GLY A 48 -10.68 -14.22 9.94
CA GLY A 48 -12.10 -13.97 9.67
C GLY A 48 -12.42 -12.51 9.35
N THR A 49 -11.41 -11.64 9.22
CA THR A 49 -11.58 -10.21 8.92
C THR A 49 -10.59 -9.78 7.86
N CYS A 50 -11.05 -9.04 6.85
CA CYS A 50 -10.16 -8.52 5.81
C CYS A 50 -9.29 -7.38 6.36
N PRO A 51 -7.96 -7.40 6.11
CA PRO A 51 -7.10 -6.31 6.53
C PRO A 51 -7.46 -5.03 5.76
N GLU A 52 -7.22 -3.87 6.37
CA GLU A 52 -7.32 -2.60 5.63
C GLU A 52 -6.25 -2.57 4.52
N PRO A 53 -6.56 -2.01 3.32
CA PRO A 53 -5.56 -1.78 2.30
C PRO A 53 -4.43 -0.93 2.84
N GLN A 54 -3.20 -1.40 2.66
CA GLN A 54 -2.02 -0.62 2.97
C GLN A 54 -1.73 0.28 1.78
N PRO A 55 -1.56 1.60 1.97
CA PRO A 55 -1.04 2.41 0.89
C PRO A 55 0.33 1.85 0.52
N GLY A 56 0.53 1.59 -0.77
CA GLY A 56 1.86 1.34 -1.31
C GLY A 56 2.82 2.38 -0.77
N THR A 57 4.06 1.97 -0.45
CA THR A 57 5.09 2.95 -0.10
C THR A 57 5.07 4.02 -1.18
N PRO A 58 4.78 5.30 -0.85
CA PRO A 58 4.95 6.35 -1.82
C PRO A 58 6.38 6.19 -2.32
N SER A 59 6.52 6.05 -3.64
CA SER A 59 7.84 5.99 -4.27
C SER A 59 8.63 7.12 -3.60
N SER A 60 9.75 6.81 -2.93
CA SER A 60 10.45 7.74 -2.02
C SER A 60 11.14 8.89 -2.76
N GLY A 61 10.56 9.30 -3.86
CA GLY A 61 11.00 10.29 -4.79
C GLY A 61 10.11 11.52 -4.79
N THR A 62 10.53 12.51 -5.54
CA THR A 62 9.80 13.77 -5.70
C THR A 62 8.66 13.58 -6.71
N PRO A 63 7.44 14.10 -6.48
CA PRO A 63 6.39 14.09 -7.48
C PRO A 63 6.89 14.63 -8.82
N LYS A 64 6.57 13.94 -9.91
CA LYS A 64 6.97 14.37 -11.25
C LYS A 64 6.00 15.44 -11.74
N GLU A 65 6.52 16.59 -12.15
CA GLU A 65 5.75 17.61 -12.85
C GLU A 65 5.24 17.11 -14.22
N ASP A 66 3.99 17.45 -14.55
CA ASP A 66 3.35 17.09 -15.81
C ASP A 66 4.15 17.61 -17.02
N GLY A 67 4.45 16.71 -17.96
CA GLY A 67 5.21 17.03 -19.17
C GLY A 67 6.71 17.29 -18.97
N VAL A 68 7.24 17.23 -17.74
CA VAL A 68 8.66 17.48 -17.44
C VAL A 68 9.38 16.17 -17.13
N LYS A 69 10.56 15.95 -17.70
CA LYS A 69 11.37 14.77 -17.38
C LYS A 69 11.97 14.88 -15.97
N CYS A 70 12.14 13.75 -15.31
CA CYS A 70 12.73 13.73 -13.97
C CYS A 70 14.14 14.29 -13.96
N THR A 71 14.93 13.98 -14.99
CA THR A 71 16.29 14.50 -15.15
C THR A 71 16.37 16.00 -15.42
N ASP A 72 15.25 16.64 -15.73
CA ASP A 72 15.15 18.10 -15.89
C ASP A 72 14.66 18.77 -14.59
N GLN A 73 14.01 18.03 -13.69
CA GLN A 73 13.53 18.52 -12.39
C GLN A 73 14.56 18.36 -11.28
N LEU A 74 15.30 17.25 -11.27
CA LEU A 74 16.28 16.91 -10.24
C LEU A 74 17.66 16.65 -10.83
N ASN A 75 18.69 16.93 -10.03
CA ASN A 75 20.07 16.66 -10.41
C ASN A 75 20.47 15.21 -10.10
N TYR A 76 20.53 14.36 -11.13
CA TYR A 76 20.98 12.97 -11.04
C TYR A 76 22.48 12.79 -11.35
N ALA A 77 23.29 13.84 -11.25
CA ALA A 77 24.73 13.70 -11.43
C ALA A 77 25.30 12.71 -10.40
N GLY A 78 25.95 11.65 -10.89
CA GLY A 78 26.50 10.59 -10.05
C GLY A 78 25.61 9.36 -9.92
N ASP A 79 24.33 9.45 -10.31
CA ASP A 79 23.43 8.30 -10.29
C ASP A 79 23.93 7.22 -11.26
N PRO A 80 24.06 5.95 -10.81
CA PRO A 80 24.49 4.86 -11.68
C PRO A 80 23.46 4.50 -12.76
N ARG A 81 22.17 4.83 -12.56
CA ARG A 81 21.11 4.50 -13.50
C ARG A 81 21.10 5.48 -14.68
N PRO A 82 20.81 5.01 -15.90
CA PRO A 82 20.74 5.89 -17.05
C PRO A 82 19.52 6.83 -16.95
N ASN A 83 19.67 8.05 -17.47
CA ASN A 83 18.60 9.05 -17.52
C ASN A 83 17.29 8.53 -18.11
N ALA A 84 17.37 7.63 -19.10
CA ALA A 84 16.19 7.01 -19.71
C ALA A 84 15.40 6.16 -18.70
N GLU A 85 16.08 5.38 -17.85
CA GLU A 85 15.46 4.56 -16.82
C GLU A 85 14.79 5.43 -15.75
N ILE A 86 15.51 6.44 -15.26
CA ILE A 86 14.99 7.42 -14.28
C ILE A 86 13.71 8.10 -14.80
N ASN A 87 13.73 8.53 -16.06
CA ASN A 87 12.57 9.16 -16.68
C ASN A 87 11.41 8.19 -16.86
N SER A 88 11.65 6.94 -17.25
CA SER A 88 10.61 5.92 -17.36
C SER A 88 9.95 5.61 -16.01
N ILE A 89 10.73 5.51 -14.92
CA ILE A 89 10.18 5.35 -13.57
C ILE A 89 9.26 6.53 -13.22
N GLY A 90 9.69 7.75 -13.55
CA GLY A 90 8.87 8.95 -13.37
C GLY A 90 7.56 8.93 -14.15
N GLU A 91 7.59 8.53 -15.43
CA GLU A 91 6.38 8.40 -16.26
C GLU A 91 5.43 7.32 -15.72
N GLU A 92 5.96 6.18 -15.29
CA GLU A 92 5.13 5.04 -14.83
C GLU A 92 4.53 5.28 -13.44
N THR A 93 5.29 5.89 -12.54
CA THR A 93 4.89 6.05 -11.13
C THR A 93 4.35 7.44 -10.80
N GLY A 94 4.43 8.39 -11.73
CA GLY A 94 4.14 9.81 -11.46
C GLY A 94 5.13 10.46 -10.48
N THR A 95 6.23 9.78 -10.15
CA THR A 95 7.18 10.21 -9.12
C THR A 95 8.61 9.98 -9.59
N CYS A 96 9.42 11.03 -9.57
CA CYS A 96 10.83 10.99 -9.90
C CYS A 96 11.63 10.28 -8.79
N PRO A 97 12.33 9.17 -9.08
CA PRO A 97 12.98 8.37 -8.05
C PRO A 97 14.05 9.17 -7.28
N PRO A 98 14.37 8.77 -6.03
CA PRO A 98 15.48 9.39 -5.31
C PRO A 98 16.80 9.18 -6.06
N VAL A 99 17.69 10.17 -5.98
CA VAL A 99 19.06 10.08 -6.53
C VAL A 99 19.82 9.01 -5.75
N GLN A 100 20.49 8.11 -6.47
CA GLN A 100 21.33 7.08 -5.89
C GLN A 100 22.80 7.48 -5.99
N ASP A 101 23.46 7.75 -4.87
CA ASP A 101 24.92 7.94 -4.86
C ASP A 101 25.64 6.59 -5.03
N LYS A 102 26.82 6.62 -5.66
CA LYS A 102 27.68 5.44 -5.85
C LYS A 102 28.50 5.10 -4.60
#